data_AF-A0AAD3DWH5-F1
#
_entry.id   AF-A0AAD3DWH5-F1
#
_cell.length_a   1.000
_cell.length_b   1.000
_cell.length_c   1.000
_cell.angle_alpha   90.00
_cell.angle_beta   90.00
_cell.angle_gamma   90.00
#
_symmetry.space_group_name_H-M   'P 1'
#
loop_
_entity.id
_entity.type
_entity.pdbx_description
1 polymer ?
#
loop_
_entity_poly.entity_id
_entity_poly.type
_entity_poly.pdbx_seq_one_letter_code
_entity_poly.pdbx_strand_id
1 'polypeptide(L)'
;GEKAALAALRERLLGQLAGEQDPPAALALMVPLAFMRVAGKAVSLPGKCLGAVLTRVQQQAEAAAGAGGAELAAAARGLAELHEGVVEYLRAQSGSSGAAVDTGAMLERLMAQLPPLKAALGLQVAAASKSGAEAATAEDA
;
A
#
# COMPACT_ATOMS: atom_id res chain seq x y z
N GLY A 1 10.79 -4.30 -21.38
CA GLY A 1 9.76 -3.29 -21.71
C GLY A 1 9.18 -2.69 -20.44
N GLU A 2 8.60 -1.50 -20.51
CA GLU A 2 8.10 -0.72 -19.35
C GLU A 2 7.16 -1.52 -18.43
N LYS A 3 6.23 -2.30 -19.02
CA LYS A 3 5.32 -3.19 -18.27
C LYS A 3 6.05 -4.24 -17.42
N ALA A 4 7.13 -4.82 -17.95
CA ALA A 4 7.95 -5.80 -17.23
C ALA A 4 8.76 -5.15 -16.10
N ALA A 5 9.25 -3.92 -16.31
CA ALA A 5 9.94 -3.16 -15.27
C ALA A 5 9.01 -2.80 -14.11
N LEU A 6 7.77 -2.42 -14.42
CA LEU A 6 6.74 -2.13 -13.42
C LEU A 6 6.33 -3.37 -12.61
N ALA A 7 6.19 -4.53 -13.28
CA ALA A 7 5.95 -5.80 -12.61
C ALA A 7 7.10 -6.19 -11.67
N ALA A 8 8.35 -6.10 -12.13
CA ALA A 8 9.53 -6.39 -11.32
C ALA A 8 9.68 -5.44 -10.12
N LEU A 9 9.36 -4.16 -10.30
CA LEU A 9 9.35 -3.19 -9.21
C LEU A 9 8.26 -3.52 -8.18
N ARG A 10 7.06 -3.86 -8.65
CA ARG A 10 5.94 -4.26 -7.79
C ARG A 10 6.32 -5.50 -6.96
N GLU A 11 6.87 -6.53 -7.57
CA GLU A 11 7.32 -7.75 -6.87
C GLU A 11 8.38 -7.45 -5.82
N ARG A 12 9.36 -6.60 -6.15
CA ARG A 12 10.40 -6.17 -5.20
C ARG A 12 9.79 -5.46 -3.99
N LEU A 13 8.90 -4.50 -4.22
CA LEU A 13 8.25 -3.74 -3.15
C LEU A 13 7.34 -4.62 -2.28
N LEU A 14 6.62 -5.58 -2.88
CA LEU A 14 5.83 -6.56 -2.14
C LEU A 14 6.72 -7.46 -1.27
N GLY A 15 7.87 -7.91 -1.80
CA GLY A 15 8.85 -8.70 -1.05
C GLY A 15 9.42 -7.95 0.15
N GLN A 16 9.71 -6.66 0.00
CA GLN A 16 10.15 -5.80 1.11
C GLN A 16 9.04 -5.59 2.14
N LEU A 17 7.81 -5.33 1.69
CA LEU A 17 6.67 -5.07 2.58
C LEU A 17 6.27 -6.30 3.41
N ALA A 18 6.54 -7.52 2.93
CA ALA A 18 6.18 -8.75 3.61
C ALA A 18 6.82 -8.85 5.01
N GLY A 19 8.09 -8.48 5.15
CA GLY A 19 8.83 -8.50 6.42
C GLY A 19 8.71 -7.21 7.24
N GLU A 20 8.15 -6.15 6.68
CA GLU A 20 8.18 -4.83 7.32
C GLU A 20 7.18 -4.72 8.47
N GLN A 21 7.64 -4.34 9.66
CA GLN A 21 6.81 -4.23 10.87
C GLN A 21 6.72 -2.78 11.34
N ASP A 22 7.65 -1.93 10.91
CA ASP A 22 7.68 -0.51 11.24
C ASP A 22 6.61 0.25 10.42
N PRO A 23 5.63 0.92 11.06
CA PRO A 23 4.55 1.58 10.33
C PRO A 23 5.00 2.69 9.37
N PRO A 24 5.94 3.60 9.72
CA PRO A 24 6.53 4.54 8.77
C PRO A 24 7.16 3.87 7.54
N ALA A 25 7.99 2.84 7.73
CA ALA A 25 8.62 2.11 6.64
C ALA A 25 7.60 1.36 5.78
N ALA A 26 6.63 0.70 6.41
CA ALA A 26 5.54 0.01 5.71
C ALA A 26 4.72 0.98 4.85
N LEU A 27 4.40 2.16 5.38
CA LEU A 27 3.69 3.21 4.65
C LEU A 27 4.47 3.67 3.41
N ALA A 28 5.79 3.88 3.54
CA ALA A 28 6.65 4.27 2.42
C ALA A 28 6.68 3.23 1.29
N LEU A 29 6.46 1.94 1.59
CA LEU A 29 6.35 0.86 0.60
C LEU A 29 4.93 0.72 0.05
N MET A 30 3.90 0.88 0.88
CA MET A 30 2.49 0.73 0.52
C MET A 30 1.99 1.84 -0.42
N VAL A 31 2.42 3.09 -0.23
CA VAL A 31 1.95 4.22 -1.05
C VAL A 31 2.35 4.08 -2.53
N PRO A 32 3.61 3.78 -2.89
CA PRO A 32 3.97 3.49 -4.28
C PRO A 32 3.23 2.29 -4.86
N LEU A 33 2.98 1.25 -4.06
CA LEU A 33 2.20 0.07 -4.48
C LEU A 33 0.76 0.45 -4.82
N ALA A 34 0.10 1.23 -3.95
CA ALA A 34 -1.25 1.73 -4.17
C ALA A 34 -1.30 2.62 -5.42
N PHE A 35 -0.32 3.51 -5.60
CA PHE A 35 -0.22 4.38 -6.76
C PHE A 35 -0.04 3.59 -8.06
N MET A 36 0.85 2.59 -8.10
CA MET A 36 1.01 1.71 -9.27
C MET A 36 -0.29 1.00 -9.63
N ARG A 37 -1.11 0.64 -8.63
CA ARG A 37 -2.39 -0.02 -8.83
C ARG A 37 -3.46 0.90 -9.42
N VAL A 38 -3.54 2.17 -8.99
CA VAL A 38 -4.54 3.13 -9.52
C VAL A 38 -4.10 3.80 -10.82
N ALA A 39 -2.81 4.10 -10.98
CA ALA A 39 -2.29 4.92 -12.08
C ALA A 39 -1.58 4.11 -13.16
N GLY A 40 -1.28 2.83 -12.91
CA GLY A 40 -0.53 1.97 -13.82
C GLY A 40 0.91 2.41 -14.06
N LYS A 41 1.46 3.28 -13.19
CA LYS A 41 2.78 3.90 -13.33
C LYS A 41 3.58 3.79 -12.05
N ALA A 42 4.89 3.60 -12.18
CA ALA A 42 5.80 3.64 -11.05
C ALA A 42 5.96 5.08 -10.56
N VAL A 43 6.12 5.23 -9.25
CA VAL A 43 6.46 6.50 -8.64
C VAL A 43 7.56 6.28 -7.60
N SER A 44 8.57 7.13 -7.61
CA SER A 44 9.56 7.22 -6.55
C SER A 44 9.31 8.53 -5.82
N LEU A 45 9.12 8.46 -4.50
CA LEU A 45 8.68 9.60 -3.72
C LEU A 45 9.64 9.81 -2.54
N PRO A 46 10.17 11.01 -2.37
CA PRO A 46 10.67 11.45 -1.07
C PRO A 46 9.52 11.40 -0.05
N GLY A 47 9.79 11.04 1.20
CA GLY A 47 8.76 10.90 2.24
C GLY A 47 7.82 12.11 2.39
N LYS A 48 8.32 13.33 2.17
CA LYS A 48 7.53 14.58 2.19
C LYS A 48 6.41 14.66 1.14
N CYS A 49 6.47 13.84 0.10
CA CYS A 49 5.46 13.82 -0.97
C CYS A 49 4.37 12.77 -0.76
N LEU A 50 4.47 11.94 0.30
CA LEU A 50 3.54 10.84 0.55
C LEU A 50 2.08 11.32 0.67
N GLY A 51 1.83 12.40 1.42
CA GLY A 51 0.49 12.96 1.58
C GLY A 51 -0.16 13.38 0.25
N ALA A 52 0.57 14.09 -0.62
CA ALA A 52 0.05 14.53 -1.91
C ALA A 52 -0.25 13.35 -2.86
N VAL A 53 0.57 12.29 -2.80
CA VAL A 53 0.30 11.07 -3.57
C VAL A 53 -0.88 10.30 -3.01
N LEU A 54 -1.01 10.20 -1.69
CA LEU A 54 -2.16 9.57 -1.04
C LEU A 54 -3.48 10.24 -1.42
N THR A 55 -3.54 11.58 -1.41
CA THR A 55 -4.72 12.31 -1.89
C THR A 55 -5.07 11.93 -3.33
N ARG A 56 -4.07 11.83 -4.21
CA ARG A 56 -4.29 11.42 -5.60
C ARG A 56 -4.74 9.96 -5.71
N VAL A 57 -4.18 9.06 -4.91
CA VAL A 57 -4.58 7.65 -4.84
C VAL A 57 -6.03 7.53 -4.38
N GLN A 58 -6.44 8.27 -3.36
CA GLN A 58 -7.82 8.30 -2.88
C GLN A 58 -8.79 8.77 -3.97
N GLN A 59 -8.51 9.92 -4.59
CA GLN A 59 -9.35 10.47 -5.67
C GLN A 59 -9.52 9.47 -6.83
N GLN A 60 -8.44 8.80 -7.23
CA GLN A 60 -8.49 7.81 -8.31
C GLN A 60 -9.19 6.52 -7.89
N ALA A 61 -8.98 6.06 -6.66
CA ALA A 61 -9.64 4.87 -6.14
C ALA A 61 -11.14 5.07 -5.95
N GLU A 62 -11.57 6.25 -5.48
CA GLU A 62 -12.97 6.63 -5.34
C GLU A 62 -13.66 6.78 -6.70
N ALA A 63 -12.99 7.39 -7.68
CA ALA A 63 -13.50 7.44 -9.06
C ALA A 63 -13.68 6.04 -9.67
N ALA A 64 -12.82 5.08 -9.31
CA ALA A 64 -12.92 3.68 -9.73
C ALA A 64 -13.91 2.85 -8.90
N ALA A 65 -14.39 3.34 -7.74
CA ALA A 65 -15.27 2.59 -6.85
C ALA A 65 -16.63 2.28 -7.48
N GLY A 66 -17.12 3.12 -8.39
CA GLY A 66 -18.33 2.86 -9.19
C GLY A 66 -18.19 1.69 -10.18
N ALA A 67 -16.97 1.22 -10.45
CA ALA A 67 -16.65 0.15 -11.39
C ALA A 67 -16.05 -1.11 -10.71
N GLY A 68 -16.39 -1.35 -9.44
CA GLY A 68 -15.87 -2.51 -8.67
C GLY A 68 -14.58 -2.23 -7.89
N GLY A 69 -14.12 -0.98 -7.83
CA GLY A 69 -12.92 -0.55 -7.08
C GLY A 69 -13.12 -0.32 -5.58
N ALA A 70 -14.23 -0.77 -4.98
CA ALA A 70 -14.61 -0.45 -3.60
C ALA A 70 -13.55 -0.87 -2.56
N GLU A 71 -12.90 -2.02 -2.77
CA GLU A 71 -11.82 -2.52 -1.92
C GLU A 71 -10.57 -1.62 -1.98
N LEU A 72 -10.22 -1.14 -3.17
CA LEU A 72 -9.09 -0.23 -3.38
C LEU A 72 -9.37 1.16 -2.77
N ALA A 73 -10.62 1.64 -2.86
CA ALA A 73 -11.04 2.87 -2.19
C ALA A 73 -10.98 2.74 -0.65
N ALA A 74 -11.39 1.60 -0.10
CA ALA A 74 -11.25 1.33 1.34
C ALA A 74 -9.77 1.28 1.76
N ALA A 75 -8.91 0.61 0.98
CA ALA A 75 -7.47 0.57 1.22
C ALA A 75 -6.83 1.98 1.17
N ALA A 76 -7.22 2.80 0.19
CA ALA A 76 -6.72 4.17 0.05
C ALA A 76 -7.12 5.06 1.24
N ARG A 77 -8.33 4.89 1.79
CA ARG A 77 -8.75 5.57 3.02
C ARG A 77 -7.92 5.14 4.23
N GLY A 78 -7.78 3.83 4.45
CA GLY A 78 -6.98 3.34 5.58
C GLY A 78 -5.49 3.69 5.48
N LEU A 79 -4.93 3.83 4.26
CA LEU A 79 -3.56 4.35 4.09
C LEU A 79 -3.42 5.82 4.47
N ALA A 80 -4.43 6.65 4.25
CA ALA A 80 -4.42 8.03 4.69
C ALA A 80 -4.54 8.15 6.21
N GLU A 81 -5.41 7.34 6.83
CA GLU A 81 -5.51 7.25 8.30
C GLU A 81 -4.18 6.81 8.93
N LEU A 82 -3.53 5.80 8.34
CA LEU A 82 -2.20 5.35 8.78
C LEU A 82 -1.16 6.46 8.63
N HIS A 83 -1.16 7.19 7.52
CA HIS A 83 -0.24 8.31 7.30
C HIS A 83 -0.43 9.42 8.33
N GLU A 84 -1.67 9.80 8.65
CA GLU A 84 -1.95 10.78 9.70
C GLU A 84 -1.43 10.33 11.06
N GLY A 85 -1.70 9.07 11.43
CA GLY A 85 -1.20 8.50 12.68
C GLY A 85 0.34 8.39 12.74
N VAL A 86 1.00 8.05 11.62
CA VAL A 86 2.47 8.06 11.52
C VAL A 86 3.02 9.48 11.67
N VAL A 87 2.40 10.48 11.04
CA VAL A 87 2.82 11.89 11.19
C VAL A 87 2.67 12.36 12.63
N GLU A 88 1.56 12.00 13.29
CA GLU A 88 1.33 12.30 14.71
C GLU A 88 2.38 11.62 15.60
N TYR A 89 2.64 10.34 15.40
CA TYR A 89 3.65 9.57 16.11
C TYR A 89 5.05 10.18 15.97
N LEU A 90 5.47 10.52 14.74
CA LEU A 90 6.76 11.15 14.48
C LEU A 90 6.86 12.55 15.08
N ARG A 91 5.76 13.31 15.08
CA ARG A 91 5.69 14.63 15.73
C ARG A 91 5.79 14.50 17.25
N ALA A 92 5.11 13.53 17.85
CA ALA A 92 5.16 13.24 19.28
C ALA A 92 6.57 12.81 19.72
N GLN A 93 7.26 11.99 18.92
CA GLN A 93 8.67 11.64 19.17
C GLN A 93 9.63 12.83 19.02
N SER A 94 9.37 13.72 18.05
CA SER A 94 10.23 14.89 17.78
C SER A 94 10.00 16.02 18.79
N GLY A 95 8.85 16.05 19.46
CA GLY A 95 8.48 17.03 20.47
C GLY A 95 9.03 16.68 21.86
N SER A 96 10.16 17.27 22.23
CA SER A 96 10.81 17.16 23.55
C SER A 96 10.02 17.80 24.72
N SER A 97 8.69 17.68 24.82
CA SER A 97 7.93 18.48 25.80
C SER A 97 6.70 17.80 26.40
N GLY A 98 6.89 17.28 27.63
CA GLY A 98 6.02 17.54 28.79
C GLY A 98 4.67 16.83 28.90
N ALA A 99 4.02 16.46 27.80
CA ALA A 99 2.86 15.58 27.84
C ALA A 99 3.34 14.14 27.66
N ALA A 100 3.03 13.27 28.62
CA ALA A 100 3.21 11.83 28.46
C ALA A 100 2.20 11.31 27.41
N VAL A 101 2.46 11.63 26.14
CA VAL A 101 1.79 10.97 25.03
C VAL A 101 2.38 9.58 24.98
N ASP A 102 1.55 8.56 25.20
CA ASP A 102 1.96 7.16 25.14
C ASP A 102 2.25 6.78 23.69
N THR A 103 3.46 7.12 23.25
CA THR A 103 3.99 6.80 21.92
C THR A 103 4.07 5.29 21.70
N GLY A 104 4.14 4.48 22.78
CA GLY A 104 4.06 3.02 22.72
C GLY A 104 2.68 2.55 22.29
N ALA A 105 1.62 3.00 22.97
CA ALA A 105 0.24 2.68 22.58
C ALA A 105 -0.13 3.20 21.18
N MET A 106 0.40 4.37 20.79
CA MET A 106 0.27 4.87 19.42
C MET A 106 0.93 3.92 18.40
N LEU A 107 2.18 3.52 18.65
CA LEU A 107 2.92 2.61 17.78
C LEU A 107 2.20 1.27 17.63
N GLU A 108 1.72 0.67 18.73
CA GLU A 108 0.96 -0.57 18.71
C GLU A 108 -0.30 -0.48 17.85
N ARG A 109 -1.03 0.65 17.96
CA ARG A 109 -2.21 0.90 17.12
C ARG A 109 -1.85 0.99 15.64
N LEU A 110 -0.76 1.68 15.30
CA LEU A 110 -0.28 1.80 13.91
C LEU A 110 0.15 0.43 13.37
N MET A 111 0.85 -0.37 14.17
CA MET A 111 1.23 -1.74 13.82
C MET A 111 0.00 -2.62 13.56
N ALA A 112 -1.05 -2.50 14.37
CA ALA A 112 -2.30 -3.25 14.20
C ALA A 112 -3.06 -2.88 12.90
N GLN A 113 -2.84 -1.70 12.34
CA GLN A 113 -3.41 -1.28 11.05
C GLN A 113 -2.68 -1.91 9.85
N LEU A 114 -1.43 -2.37 10.01
CA LEU A 114 -0.63 -2.87 8.88
C LEU A 114 -1.20 -4.16 8.26
N PRO A 115 -1.55 -5.23 9.01
CA PRO A 115 -2.02 -6.48 8.41
C PRO A 115 -3.22 -6.34 7.46
N PRO A 116 -4.32 -5.64 7.80
CA PRO A 116 -5.45 -5.48 6.88
C PRO A 116 -5.11 -4.63 5.65
N LEU A 117 -4.28 -3.59 5.79
CA LEU A 117 -3.85 -2.74 4.66
C LEU A 117 -2.95 -3.51 3.68
N LYS A 118 -2.04 -4.31 4.22
CA LYS A 118 -1.19 -5.22 3.45
C LYS A 118 -2.03 -6.21 2.64
N ALA A 119 -3.04 -6.83 3.26
CA ALA A 119 -3.95 -7.75 2.59
C ALA A 119 -4.66 -7.07 1.40
N ALA A 120 -5.25 -5.89 1.62
CA ALA A 120 -6.00 -5.16 0.60
C ALA A 120 -5.14 -4.68 -0.59
N LEU A 121 -3.85 -4.42 -0.38
CA LEU A 121 -2.91 -4.08 -1.46
C LEU A 121 -2.44 -5.30 -2.27
N GLY A 122 -2.86 -6.51 -1.89
CA GLY A 122 -2.54 -7.75 -2.58
C GLY A 122 -1.30 -8.47 -2.06
N LEU A 123 -1.00 -8.36 -0.75
CA LEU A 123 -0.12 -9.33 -0.07
C LEU A 123 -0.84 -10.63 0.30
N GLN A 124 -2.16 -10.70 0.15
CA GLN A 124 -2.78 -12.01 -0.07
C GLN A 124 -2.30 -12.48 -1.44
N VAL A 125 -1.31 -13.36 -1.38
CA VAL A 125 -0.77 -14.14 -2.50
C VAL A 125 -1.88 -14.35 -3.52
N ALA A 126 -1.62 -13.94 -4.75
CA ALA A 126 -2.32 -14.44 -5.92
C ALA A 126 -2.08 -15.96 -6.03
N ALA A 127 -2.62 -16.73 -5.08
CA ALA A 127 -2.65 -18.18 -5.12
C ALA A 127 -3.73 -18.64 -6.12
N ALA A 128 -4.61 -17.74 -6.56
CA ALA A 128 -5.72 -18.03 -7.47
C ALA A 128 -5.52 -17.57 -8.92
N SER A 129 -4.41 -16.89 -9.29
CA SER A 129 -4.20 -16.46 -10.68
C SER A 129 -3.37 -17.42 -11.53
N LYS A 130 -3.06 -18.63 -11.01
CA LYS A 130 -2.63 -19.80 -11.81
C LYS A 130 -3.81 -20.69 -12.21
N SER A 131 -4.93 -20.09 -12.60
CA SER A 131 -6.02 -20.79 -13.29
C SER A 131 -6.36 -20.00 -14.54
N GLY A 132 -5.95 -20.49 -15.71
CA GLY A 132 -6.39 -19.92 -16.99
C GLY A 132 -5.33 -19.70 -18.07
N ALA A 133 -4.24 -20.51 -18.10
CA ALA A 133 -3.33 -20.51 -19.25
C ALA A 133 -2.75 -21.90 -19.53
N GLU A 134 -3.59 -22.93 -19.58
CA GLU A 134 -3.25 -24.22 -20.20
C GLU A 134 -4.56 -24.95 -20.59
N ALA A 135 -5.27 -24.40 -21.58
CA ALA A 135 -6.40 -25.07 -22.24
C ALA A 135 -6.61 -24.44 -23.63
N ALA A 136 -5.84 -24.93 -24.61
CA ALA A 136 -5.94 -24.76 -26.07
C ALA A 136 -4.50 -24.97 -26.58
N THR A 137 -4.05 -26.08 -27.15
CA THR A 137 -4.47 -26.89 -28.33
C THR A 137 -3.35 -27.96 -28.42
N ALA A 138 -3.54 -29.23 -28.75
CA ALA A 138 -4.18 -29.74 -29.94
C ALA A 138 -4.45 -31.25 -29.77
N GLU A 139 -5.69 -31.63 -30.05
CA GLU A 139 -6.07 -32.93 -30.57
C GLU A 139 -6.12 -32.80 -32.10
N ASP A 140 -5.83 -33.89 -32.81
CA ASP A 140 -5.96 -34.12 -34.26
C ASP A 140 -4.73 -33.87 -35.16
N ALA A 141 -3.92 -34.92 -35.34
CA ALA A 141 -3.43 -35.46 -36.62
C ALA A 141 -2.63 -36.75 -36.40
#